data_AF-A0A8H6YJ42-F1
#
_entry.id   AF-A0A8H6YJ42-F1
#
_cell.length_a   1.000
_cell.length_b   1.000
_cell.length_c   1.000
_cell.angle_alpha   90.00
_cell.angle_beta   90.00
_cell.angle_gamma   90.00
#
_symmetry.space_group_name_H-M   'P 1'
#
loop_
_entity.id
_entity.type
_entity.pdbx_description
1 polymer ?
#
loop_
_entity_poly.entity_id
_entity_poly.type
_entity_poly.pdbx_seq_one_letter_code
_entity_poly.pdbx_strand_id
1 'polypeptide(L)'
;MSRPLNDDEVLNEMNKMVAFIKQEAMEKAREIRVKADEEFAIEKAKLVKQEQQAIDSQYEKKRKGTEVAQKIAQSTLTNKSRLKLLHRREEHLQDLFSTSRSAVVALAKDEGRYVQFLEGVIVQGYLQVLEPSVTVHARKRDVALAEQAAAGAAETYKQISGRDISFTVEGSLSDDGAGGVKLVSGSKRITLDNTLDERLRLLEDRMLPEIRHDLFGANPNRKFYT
;
A
#
# COMPACT_ATOMS: atom_id res chain seq x y z
N MET A 1 -33.60 -29.48 107.35
CA MET A 1 -32.33 -29.67 108.07
C MET A 1 -31.38 -30.40 107.13
N SER A 2 -30.29 -29.74 106.72
CA SER A 2 -29.26 -30.37 105.90
C SER A 2 -28.43 -31.26 106.82
N ARG A 3 -28.42 -32.57 106.57
CA ARG A 3 -27.53 -33.51 107.26
C ARG A 3 -26.11 -33.29 106.70
N PRO A 4 -25.06 -33.25 107.54
CA PRO A 4 -23.69 -33.27 107.03
C PRO A 4 -23.51 -34.53 106.17
N LEU A 5 -23.03 -34.34 104.94
CA LEU A 5 -22.79 -35.42 103.98
C LEU A 5 -21.77 -36.41 104.54
N ASN A 6 -21.98 -37.70 104.29
CA ASN A 6 -21.00 -38.74 104.62
C ASN A 6 -19.79 -38.64 103.67
N ASP A 7 -18.61 -39.10 104.09
CA ASP A 7 -17.37 -38.94 103.30
C ASP A 7 -17.49 -39.56 101.88
N ASP A 8 -18.22 -40.67 101.75
CA ASP A 8 -18.53 -41.30 100.44
C ASP A 8 -19.46 -40.44 99.56
N GLU A 9 -20.36 -39.66 100.16
CA GLU A 9 -21.25 -38.74 99.44
C GLU A 9 -20.47 -37.51 98.94
N VAL A 10 -19.51 -37.02 99.74
CA VAL A 10 -18.60 -35.93 99.35
C VAL A 10 -17.69 -36.37 98.20
N LEU A 11 -17.16 -37.60 98.25
CA LEU A 11 -16.28 -38.15 97.22
C LEU A 11 -17.04 -38.36 95.89
N ASN A 12 -18.31 -38.78 95.96
CA ASN A 12 -19.19 -38.86 94.80
C ASN A 12 -19.53 -37.49 94.19
N GLU A 13 -19.80 -36.46 95.00
CA GLU A 13 -20.00 -35.10 94.47
C GLU A 13 -18.72 -34.51 93.87
N MET A 14 -17.56 -34.74 94.48
CA MET A 14 -16.28 -34.33 93.92
C MET A 14 -16.00 -35.01 92.57
N ASN A 15 -16.32 -36.30 92.43
CA ASN A 15 -16.21 -37.02 91.16
C ASN A 15 -17.19 -36.48 90.10
N LYS A 16 -18.41 -36.09 90.48
CA LYS A 16 -19.35 -35.41 89.57
C LYS A 16 -18.80 -34.05 89.12
N MET A 17 -18.22 -33.26 90.03
CA MET A 17 -17.58 -31.99 89.67
C MET A 17 -16.39 -32.19 88.71
N VAL A 18 -15.54 -33.19 88.94
CA VAL A 18 -14.43 -33.51 88.03
C VAL A 18 -14.94 -33.99 86.66
N ALA A 19 -16.01 -34.79 86.63
CA ALA A 19 -16.63 -35.23 85.38
C ALA A 19 -17.24 -34.05 84.60
N PHE A 20 -17.89 -33.11 85.30
CA PHE A 20 -18.43 -31.88 84.71
C PHE A 20 -17.32 -31.02 84.10
N ILE A 21 -16.23 -30.77 84.84
CA ILE A 21 -15.07 -30.00 84.33
C ILE A 21 -14.47 -30.67 83.10
N LYS A 22 -14.36 -32.00 83.09
CA LYS A 22 -13.86 -32.75 81.92
C LYS A 22 -14.81 -32.64 80.73
N GLN A 23 -16.12 -32.72 80.95
CA GLN A 23 -17.11 -32.59 79.88
C GLN A 23 -17.11 -31.18 79.29
N GLU A 24 -17.08 -30.14 80.14
CA GLU A 24 -16.99 -28.75 79.71
C GLU A 24 -15.71 -28.49 78.91
N ALA A 25 -14.56 -29.01 79.36
CA ALA A 25 -13.31 -28.92 78.62
C ALA A 25 -13.37 -29.65 77.25
N MET A 26 -14.03 -30.81 77.18
CA MET A 26 -14.22 -31.55 75.93
C MET A 26 -15.16 -30.82 74.95
N GLU A 27 -16.25 -30.24 75.44
CA GLU A 27 -17.17 -29.44 74.63
C GLU A 27 -16.49 -28.20 74.09
N LYS A 28 -15.74 -27.48 74.94
CA LYS A 28 -14.96 -26.31 74.52
C LYS A 28 -13.86 -26.66 73.50
N ALA A 29 -13.18 -27.80 73.68
CA ALA A 29 -12.21 -28.28 72.70
C ALA A 29 -12.86 -28.65 71.36
N ARG A 30 -14.07 -29.25 71.39
CA ARG A 30 -14.83 -29.55 70.16
C ARG A 30 -15.29 -28.27 69.47
N GLU A 31 -15.79 -27.28 70.22
CA GLU A 31 -16.18 -25.98 69.68
C GLU A 31 -15.00 -25.28 68.98
N ILE A 32 -13.82 -25.26 69.60
CA ILE A 32 -12.61 -24.70 69.00
C ILE A 32 -12.26 -25.42 67.69
N ARG A 33 -12.36 -26.75 67.65
CA ARG A 33 -12.07 -27.52 66.42
C ARG A 33 -13.05 -27.19 65.30
N VAL A 34 -14.35 -27.16 65.60
CA VAL A 34 -15.38 -26.82 64.61
C VAL A 34 -15.16 -25.41 64.06
N LYS A 35 -14.87 -24.43 64.93
CA LYS A 35 -14.54 -23.06 64.51
C LYS A 35 -13.27 -23.01 63.66
N ALA A 36 -12.24 -23.76 64.02
CA ALA A 36 -11.00 -23.81 63.24
C ALA A 36 -11.23 -24.41 61.83
N ASP A 37 -12.07 -25.44 61.70
CA ASP A 37 -12.42 -26.03 60.40
C ASP A 37 -13.25 -25.07 59.54
N GLU A 38 -14.19 -24.34 60.15
CA GLU A 38 -14.97 -23.29 59.49
C GLU A 38 -14.07 -22.15 59.00
N GLU A 39 -13.19 -21.63 59.85
CA GLU A 39 -12.24 -20.57 59.50
C GLU A 39 -11.26 -21.03 58.40
N PHE A 40 -10.75 -22.26 58.49
CA PHE A 40 -9.90 -22.84 57.45
C PHE A 40 -10.62 -22.90 56.10
N ALA A 41 -11.86 -23.36 56.09
CA ALA A 41 -12.64 -23.43 54.86
C ALA A 41 -12.88 -22.04 54.25
N ILE A 42 -13.19 -21.04 55.09
CA ILE A 42 -13.41 -19.64 54.67
C ILE A 42 -12.12 -19.03 54.10
N GLU A 43 -10.99 -19.11 54.82
CA GLU A 43 -9.73 -18.53 54.38
C GLU A 43 -9.18 -19.25 53.13
N LYS A 44 -9.29 -20.57 53.06
CA LYS A 44 -8.95 -21.31 51.83
C LYS A 44 -9.79 -20.84 50.64
N ALA A 45 -11.10 -20.73 50.80
CA ALA A 45 -11.98 -20.29 49.73
C ALA A 45 -11.67 -18.85 49.29
N LYS A 46 -11.36 -17.97 50.24
CA LYS A 46 -10.95 -16.58 49.99
C LYS A 46 -9.64 -16.50 49.20
N LEU A 47 -8.60 -17.24 49.61
CA LEU A 47 -7.32 -17.29 48.92
C LEU A 47 -7.47 -17.82 47.49
N VAL A 48 -8.18 -18.93 47.32
CA VAL A 48 -8.44 -19.51 45.99
C VAL A 48 -9.20 -18.54 45.10
N LYS A 49 -10.23 -17.85 45.63
CA LYS A 49 -11.01 -16.88 44.88
C LYS A 49 -10.17 -15.67 44.45
N GLN A 50 -9.30 -15.18 45.33
CA GLN A 50 -8.40 -14.06 45.02
C GLN A 50 -7.41 -14.42 43.91
N GLU A 51 -6.77 -15.59 43.98
CA GLU A 51 -5.85 -16.05 42.95
C GLU A 51 -6.57 -16.34 41.63
N GLN A 52 -7.77 -16.93 41.68
CA GLN A 52 -8.60 -17.14 40.49
C GLN A 52 -8.90 -15.82 39.77
N GLN A 53 -9.30 -14.78 40.52
CA GLN A 53 -9.54 -13.45 39.95
C GLN A 53 -8.28 -12.85 39.32
N ALA A 54 -7.11 -13.03 39.95
CA ALA A 54 -5.84 -12.59 39.40
C ALA A 54 -5.52 -13.31 38.07
N ILE A 55 -5.68 -14.63 38.03
CA ILE A 55 -5.47 -15.46 36.82
C ILE A 55 -6.44 -15.05 35.71
N ASP A 56 -7.73 -14.89 36.01
CA ASP A 56 -8.75 -14.49 35.04
C ASP A 56 -8.42 -13.11 34.44
N SER A 57 -7.99 -12.15 35.26
CA SER A 57 -7.60 -10.82 34.79
C SER A 57 -6.37 -10.85 33.86
N GLN A 58 -5.38 -11.70 34.15
CA GLN A 58 -4.21 -11.88 33.30
C GLN A 58 -4.58 -12.59 31.99
N TYR A 59 -5.44 -13.60 32.06
CA TYR A 59 -5.92 -14.32 30.90
C TYR A 59 -6.73 -13.42 29.97
N GLU A 60 -7.59 -12.56 30.52
CA GLU A 60 -8.35 -11.60 29.72
C GLU A 60 -7.44 -10.62 28.97
N LYS A 61 -6.39 -10.10 29.63
CA LYS A 61 -5.38 -9.25 28.97
C LYS A 61 -4.66 -9.98 27.85
N LYS A 62 -4.22 -11.23 28.08
CA LYS A 62 -3.58 -12.06 27.05
C LYS A 62 -4.53 -12.32 25.88
N ARG A 63 -5.78 -12.71 26.16
CA ARG A 63 -6.81 -12.96 25.14
C ARG A 63 -7.04 -11.73 24.27
N LYS A 64 -7.25 -10.56 24.88
CA LYS A 64 -7.42 -9.29 24.15
C LYS A 64 -6.19 -8.95 23.31
N GLY A 65 -4.98 -9.16 23.84
CA GLY A 65 -3.73 -8.98 23.11
C GLY A 65 -3.65 -9.86 21.86
N THR A 66 -3.98 -11.14 21.99
CA THR A 66 -3.98 -12.08 20.86
C THR A 66 -5.06 -11.73 19.83
N GLU A 67 -6.26 -11.34 20.25
CA GLU A 67 -7.35 -10.96 19.35
C GLU A 67 -6.97 -9.71 18.53
N VAL A 68 -6.36 -8.70 19.16
CA VAL A 68 -5.84 -7.52 18.47
C VAL A 68 -4.72 -7.91 17.51
N ALA A 69 -3.76 -8.73 17.94
CA ALA A 69 -2.67 -9.19 17.10
C ALA A 69 -3.18 -9.95 15.86
N GLN A 70 -4.21 -10.79 16.01
CA GLN A 70 -4.84 -11.50 14.91
C GLN A 70 -5.50 -10.53 13.91
N LYS A 71 -6.23 -9.53 14.40
CA LYS A 71 -6.85 -8.48 13.56
C LYS A 71 -5.80 -7.68 12.78
N ILE A 72 -4.69 -7.31 13.44
CA ILE A 72 -3.56 -6.64 12.79
C ILE A 72 -2.97 -7.54 11.70
N ALA A 73 -2.66 -8.80 12.02
CA ALA A 73 -2.09 -9.73 11.05
C ALA A 73 -2.99 -9.93 9.82
N GLN A 74 -4.30 -10.06 10.02
CA GLN A 74 -5.27 -10.16 8.93
C GLN A 74 -5.29 -8.89 8.06
N SER A 75 -5.29 -7.71 8.69
CA SER A 75 -5.23 -6.42 7.99
C SER A 75 -3.94 -6.27 7.17
N THR A 76 -2.79 -6.59 7.76
CA THR A 76 -1.49 -6.58 7.10
C THR A 76 -1.45 -7.53 5.91
N LEU A 77 -1.98 -8.75 6.05
CA LEU A 77 -2.05 -9.74 4.97
C LEU A 77 -2.93 -9.25 3.81
N THR A 78 -4.07 -8.64 4.14
CA THR A 78 -5.01 -8.09 3.15
C THR A 78 -4.35 -6.95 2.39
N ASN A 79 -3.71 -6.02 3.09
CA ASN A 79 -3.00 -4.91 2.44
C ASN A 79 -1.82 -5.40 1.60
N LYS A 80 -1.05 -6.39 2.08
CA LYS A 80 0.04 -7.00 1.30
C LYS A 80 -0.48 -7.64 0.00
N SER A 81 -1.61 -8.33 0.07
CA SER A 81 -2.25 -8.95 -1.10
C SER A 81 -2.75 -7.88 -2.08
N ARG A 82 -3.34 -6.80 -1.56
CA ARG A 82 -3.78 -5.65 -2.37
C ARG A 82 -2.61 -4.97 -3.08
N LEU A 83 -1.49 -4.72 -2.39
CA LEU A 83 -0.29 -4.14 -2.97
C LEU A 83 0.31 -5.03 -4.05
N LYS A 84 0.36 -6.35 -3.82
CA LYS A 84 0.80 -7.31 -4.86
C LYS A 84 -0.06 -7.21 -6.12
N LEU A 85 -1.39 -7.14 -5.97
CA LEU A 85 -2.29 -7.00 -7.12
C LEU A 85 -2.03 -5.68 -7.87
N LEU A 86 -1.87 -4.57 -7.15
CA LEU A 86 -1.57 -3.27 -7.77
C LEU A 86 -0.23 -3.30 -8.51
N HIS A 87 0.79 -3.93 -7.93
CA HIS A 87 2.10 -4.06 -8.57
C HIS A 87 2.03 -4.89 -9.85
N ARG A 88 1.31 -6.03 -9.85
CA ARG A 88 1.12 -6.83 -11.06
C ARG A 88 0.36 -6.08 -12.16
N ARG A 89 -0.62 -5.24 -11.79
CA ARG A 89 -1.32 -4.40 -12.76
C ARG A 89 -0.40 -3.37 -13.41
N GLU A 90 0.47 -2.76 -12.62
CA GLU A 90 1.48 -1.82 -13.10
C GLU A 90 2.50 -2.51 -14.02
N GLU A 91 3.00 -3.70 -13.63
CA GLU A 91 3.91 -4.49 -14.48
C GLU A 91 3.29 -4.78 -15.86
N HIS A 92 2.01 -5.19 -15.92
CA HIS A 92 1.35 -5.44 -17.20
C HIS A 92 1.23 -4.18 -18.07
N LEU A 93 1.02 -3.00 -17.47
CA LEU A 93 1.02 -1.73 -18.21
C LEU A 93 2.41 -1.40 -18.73
N GLN A 94 3.45 -1.59 -17.92
CA GLN A 94 4.83 -1.36 -18.33
C GLN A 94 5.27 -2.30 -19.45
N ASP A 95 4.86 -3.57 -19.40
CA ASP A 95 5.11 -4.55 -20.46
C ASP A 95 4.41 -4.14 -21.78
N LEU A 96 3.17 -3.64 -21.70
CA LEU A 96 2.44 -3.12 -22.85
C LEU A 96 3.15 -1.92 -23.47
N PHE A 97 3.56 -0.95 -22.65
CA PHE A 97 4.28 0.23 -23.13
C PHE A 97 5.68 -0.11 -23.69
N SER A 98 6.37 -1.08 -23.08
CA SER A 98 7.64 -1.61 -23.61
C SER A 98 7.47 -2.26 -24.99
N THR A 99 6.39 -3.02 -25.17
CA THR A 99 6.04 -3.64 -26.46
C THR A 99 5.71 -2.56 -27.51
N SER A 100 4.95 -1.54 -27.13
CA SER A 100 4.64 -0.38 -27.98
C SER A 100 5.89 0.39 -28.40
N ARG A 101 6.82 0.67 -27.46
CA ARG A 101 8.12 1.28 -27.75
C ARG A 101 8.90 0.46 -28.78
N SER A 102 8.94 -0.86 -28.61
CA SER A 102 9.62 -1.77 -29.55
C SER A 102 8.98 -1.76 -30.95
N ALA A 103 7.64 -1.67 -31.02
CA ALA A 103 6.92 -1.57 -32.29
C ALA A 103 7.19 -0.23 -33.00
N VAL A 104 7.32 0.87 -32.26
CA VAL A 104 7.65 2.20 -32.81
C VAL A 104 9.07 2.22 -33.40
N VAL A 105 10.03 1.51 -32.82
CA VAL A 105 11.37 1.35 -33.41
C VAL A 105 11.31 0.63 -34.76
N ALA A 106 10.37 -0.30 -34.96
CA ALA A 106 10.20 -0.97 -36.26
C ALA A 106 9.72 -0.02 -37.36
N LEU A 107 8.94 1.03 -37.02
CA LEU A 107 8.52 2.07 -37.98
C LEU A 107 9.72 2.83 -38.56
N ALA A 108 10.73 3.11 -37.72
CA ALA A 108 11.94 3.82 -38.15
C ALA A 108 12.85 2.99 -39.08
N LYS A 109 12.55 1.69 -39.29
CA LYS A 109 13.29 0.85 -40.25
C LYS A 109 12.76 0.95 -41.68
N ASP A 110 11.50 1.37 -41.86
CA ASP A 110 10.89 1.55 -43.17
C ASP A 110 11.12 2.99 -43.64
N GLU A 111 12.12 3.18 -44.50
CA GLU A 111 12.57 4.50 -44.95
C GLU A 111 11.44 5.32 -45.60
N GLY A 112 10.62 4.69 -46.45
CA GLY A 112 9.55 5.41 -47.17
C GLY A 112 8.47 5.94 -46.24
N ARG A 113 8.00 5.09 -45.33
CA ARG A 113 6.98 5.48 -44.34
C ARG A 113 7.54 6.43 -43.29
N TYR A 114 8.82 6.28 -42.94
CA TYR A 114 9.49 7.15 -41.97
C TYR A 114 9.70 8.57 -42.51
N VAL A 115 10.05 8.75 -43.79
CA VAL A 115 10.17 10.08 -44.41
C VAL A 115 8.84 10.83 -44.40
N GLN A 116 7.74 10.18 -44.79
CA GLN A 116 6.39 10.79 -44.73
C GLN A 116 6.01 11.18 -43.30
N PHE A 117 6.37 10.34 -42.32
CA PHE A 117 6.15 10.64 -40.91
C PHE A 117 6.98 11.86 -40.46
N LEU A 118 8.28 11.91 -40.80
CA LEU A 118 9.16 13.03 -40.46
C LEU A 118 8.64 14.34 -41.06
N GLU A 119 8.17 14.33 -42.30
CA GLU A 119 7.60 15.51 -42.95
C GLU A 119 6.41 16.06 -42.14
N GLY A 120 5.45 15.20 -41.78
CA GLY A 120 4.29 15.62 -40.96
C GLY A 120 4.67 16.14 -39.57
N VAL A 121 5.65 15.50 -38.92
CA VAL A 121 6.16 15.90 -37.60
C VAL A 121 6.90 17.25 -37.67
N ILE A 122 7.66 17.50 -38.72
CA ILE A 122 8.36 18.77 -38.94
C ILE A 122 7.36 19.88 -39.27
N VAL A 123 6.36 19.62 -40.14
CA VAL A 123 5.26 20.58 -40.42
C VAL A 123 4.54 20.97 -39.13
N GLN A 124 4.18 19.98 -38.30
CA GLN A 124 3.56 20.24 -36.99
C GLN A 124 4.47 21.15 -36.13
N GLY A 125 5.77 20.89 -36.14
CA GLY A 125 6.74 21.70 -35.40
C GLY A 125 6.83 23.13 -35.90
N TYR A 126 6.90 23.34 -37.22
CA TYR A 126 6.92 24.68 -37.83
C TYR A 126 5.66 25.48 -37.48
N LEU A 127 4.48 24.85 -37.53
CA LEU A 127 3.20 25.47 -37.17
C LEU A 127 3.07 25.80 -35.68
N GLN A 128 3.79 25.10 -34.79
CA GLN A 128 3.80 25.40 -33.36
C GLN A 128 4.83 26.48 -32.99
N VAL A 129 6.00 26.50 -33.64
CA VAL A 129 7.08 27.45 -33.35
C VAL A 129 6.83 28.81 -34.00
N LEU A 130 6.30 28.85 -35.25
CA LEU A 130 5.97 30.07 -36.00
C LEU A 130 7.08 31.14 -36.07
N GLU A 131 8.35 30.72 -36.04
CA GLU A 131 9.52 31.59 -36.21
C GLU A 131 10.09 31.49 -37.64
N PRO A 132 10.74 32.56 -38.16
CA PRO A 132 11.32 32.58 -39.51
C PRO A 132 12.56 31.71 -39.69
N SER A 133 13.23 31.31 -38.60
CA SER A 133 14.37 30.40 -38.62
C SER A 133 14.22 29.31 -37.57
N VAL A 134 14.50 28.07 -37.95
CA VAL A 134 14.38 26.89 -37.09
C VAL A 134 15.53 25.92 -37.33
N THR A 135 16.13 25.43 -36.24
CA THR A 135 17.12 24.34 -36.29
C THR A 135 16.42 23.02 -35.98
N VAL A 136 16.52 22.05 -36.88
CA VAL A 136 15.95 20.70 -36.73
C VAL A 136 17.06 19.76 -36.29
N HIS A 137 16.95 19.23 -35.09
CA HIS A 137 17.86 18.21 -34.58
C HIS A 137 17.30 16.82 -34.89
N ALA A 138 18.09 16.01 -35.57
CA ALA A 138 17.79 14.62 -35.93
C ALA A 138 18.87 13.67 -35.35
N ARG A 139 18.64 12.36 -35.44
CA ARG A 139 19.70 11.36 -35.18
C ARG A 139 20.74 11.44 -36.29
N LYS A 140 21.99 11.06 -36.00
CA LYS A 140 23.10 11.15 -36.98
C LYS A 140 22.83 10.35 -38.25
N ARG A 141 22.18 9.19 -38.11
CA ARG A 141 21.74 8.34 -39.24
C ARG A 141 20.58 8.91 -40.06
N ASP A 142 19.76 9.79 -39.47
CA ASP A 142 18.52 10.27 -40.08
C ASP A 142 18.69 11.65 -40.72
N VAL A 143 19.89 12.25 -40.70
CA VAL A 143 20.12 13.63 -41.17
C VAL A 143 19.70 13.81 -42.64
N ALA A 144 20.09 12.90 -43.53
CA ALA A 144 19.73 12.98 -44.95
C ALA A 144 18.21 12.89 -45.18
N LEU A 145 17.54 12.00 -44.46
CA LEU A 145 16.08 11.85 -44.52
C LEU A 145 15.36 13.06 -43.92
N ALA A 146 15.90 13.62 -42.84
CA ALA A 146 15.38 14.81 -42.18
C ALA A 146 15.55 16.07 -43.03
N GLU A 147 16.64 16.19 -43.81
CA GLU A 147 16.83 17.29 -44.78
C GLU A 147 15.79 17.22 -45.90
N GLN A 148 15.58 16.03 -46.47
CA GLN A 148 14.54 15.83 -47.49
C GLN A 148 13.14 16.15 -46.94
N ALA A 149 12.82 15.63 -45.75
CA ALA A 149 11.54 15.88 -45.09
C ALA A 149 11.36 17.35 -44.69
N ALA A 150 12.42 18.04 -44.27
CA ALA A 150 12.38 19.46 -43.92
C ALA A 150 12.11 20.34 -45.14
N ALA A 151 12.65 20.00 -46.31
CA ALA A 151 12.36 20.69 -47.56
C ALA A 151 10.88 20.58 -47.96
N GLY A 152 10.32 19.36 -47.95
CA GLY A 152 8.88 19.14 -48.22
C GLY A 152 7.98 19.82 -47.17
N ALA A 153 8.39 19.77 -45.90
CA ALA A 153 7.70 20.44 -44.82
C ALA A 153 7.70 21.98 -44.95
N ALA A 154 8.77 22.58 -45.47
CA ALA A 154 8.85 24.02 -45.70
C ALA A 154 7.87 24.48 -46.81
N GLU A 155 7.74 23.71 -47.89
CA GLU A 155 6.73 23.98 -48.94
C GLU A 155 5.30 23.87 -48.38
N THR A 156 5.02 22.81 -47.63
CA THR A 156 3.72 22.60 -47.00
C THR A 156 3.40 23.70 -45.98
N TYR A 157 4.38 24.10 -45.17
CA TYR A 157 4.24 25.21 -44.23
C TYR A 157 3.96 26.54 -44.94
N LYS A 158 4.63 26.81 -46.07
CA LYS A 158 4.37 28.01 -46.88
C LYS A 158 2.95 28.03 -47.44
N GLN A 159 2.44 26.88 -47.89
CA GLN A 159 1.06 26.76 -48.37
C GLN A 159 0.02 27.02 -47.27
N ILE A 160 0.28 26.54 -46.04
CA ILE A 160 -0.67 26.68 -44.92
C ILE A 160 -0.59 28.07 -44.27
N SER A 161 0.62 28.56 -43.99
CA SER A 161 0.83 29.76 -43.18
C SER A 161 1.09 31.03 -44.00
N GLY A 162 1.45 30.89 -45.29
CA GLY A 162 1.86 31.99 -46.16
C GLY A 162 3.23 32.60 -45.84
N ARG A 163 4.02 31.99 -44.93
CA ARG A 163 5.34 32.50 -44.50
C ARG A 163 6.46 31.55 -44.93
N ASP A 164 7.61 32.14 -45.27
CA ASP A 164 8.84 31.39 -45.54
C ASP A 164 9.59 31.07 -44.25
N ILE A 165 10.19 29.87 -44.18
CA ILE A 165 11.03 29.41 -43.08
C ILE A 165 12.42 29.06 -43.62
N SER A 166 13.45 29.55 -42.93
CA SER A 166 14.82 29.06 -43.07
C SER A 166 15.05 27.92 -42.08
N PHE A 167 15.53 26.78 -42.57
CA PHE A 167 15.81 25.61 -41.73
C PHE A 167 17.29 25.21 -41.78
N THR A 168 17.80 24.66 -40.68
CA THR A 168 19.14 24.08 -40.58
C THR A 168 19.02 22.75 -39.87
N VAL A 169 19.61 21.67 -40.41
CA VAL A 169 19.51 20.33 -39.82
C VAL A 169 20.82 19.99 -39.10
N GLU A 170 20.74 19.50 -37.87
CA GLU A 170 21.89 19.10 -37.05
C GLU A 170 21.71 17.68 -36.48
N GLY A 171 22.74 16.84 -36.57
CA GLY A 171 22.75 15.47 -36.04
C GLY A 171 23.14 15.40 -34.56
N SER A 172 22.32 15.93 -33.64
CA SER A 172 22.64 16.01 -32.20
C SER A 172 21.88 15.01 -31.31
N LEU A 173 20.84 14.35 -31.81
CA LEU A 173 20.07 13.38 -31.02
C LEU A 173 20.83 12.06 -30.83
N SER A 174 20.61 11.40 -29.70
CA SER A 174 21.19 10.07 -29.41
C SER A 174 20.65 9.03 -30.39
N ASP A 175 21.52 8.10 -30.81
CA ASP A 175 21.14 7.01 -31.71
C ASP A 175 20.30 5.93 -31.01
N ASP A 176 20.24 5.93 -29.67
CA ASP A 176 19.48 4.96 -28.86
C ASP A 176 17.94 5.14 -28.96
N GLY A 177 17.47 6.34 -29.29
CA GLY A 177 16.03 6.64 -29.39
C GLY A 177 15.36 5.98 -30.59
N ALA A 178 14.02 5.93 -30.61
CA ALA A 178 13.24 5.36 -31.72
C ALA A 178 13.21 6.26 -32.96
N GLY A 179 13.42 7.57 -32.79
CA GLY A 179 13.58 8.54 -33.87
C GLY A 179 12.75 9.80 -33.72
N GLY A 180 12.55 10.48 -34.85
CA GLY A 180 11.88 11.77 -34.92
C GLY A 180 12.85 12.94 -34.80
N VAL A 181 12.29 14.12 -34.54
CA VAL A 181 13.03 15.39 -34.58
C VAL A 181 12.75 16.25 -33.36
N LYS A 182 13.75 17.03 -32.98
CA LYS A 182 13.62 18.10 -32.00
C LYS A 182 13.87 19.43 -32.68
N LEU A 183 12.91 20.34 -32.61
CA LEU A 183 13.03 21.65 -33.23
C LEU A 183 13.48 22.67 -32.18
N VAL A 184 14.44 23.50 -32.54
CA VAL A 184 14.91 24.62 -31.74
C VAL A 184 14.73 25.87 -32.55
N SER A 185 14.10 26.88 -31.96
CA SER A 185 13.85 28.13 -32.66
C SER A 185 15.15 28.89 -32.94
N GLY A 186 15.14 29.81 -33.92
CA GLY A 186 16.34 30.57 -34.28
C GLY A 186 16.91 31.39 -33.14
N SER A 187 16.05 31.83 -32.21
CA SER A 187 16.45 32.50 -30.97
C SER A 187 17.02 31.55 -29.90
N LYS A 188 16.99 30.23 -30.14
CA LYS A 188 17.37 29.14 -29.23
C LYS A 188 16.65 29.14 -27.89
N ARG A 189 15.50 29.82 -27.79
CA ARG A 189 14.69 29.92 -26.57
C ARG A 189 13.57 28.91 -26.52
N ILE A 190 12.96 28.61 -27.66
CA ILE A 190 11.85 27.67 -27.76
C ILE A 190 12.42 26.36 -28.27
N THR A 191 12.16 25.28 -27.53
CA THR A 191 12.53 23.93 -27.93
C THR A 191 11.29 23.06 -27.94
N LEU A 192 11.07 22.37 -29.04
CA LEU A 192 9.95 21.47 -29.23
C LEU A 192 10.49 20.07 -29.48
N ASP A 193 10.27 19.17 -28.52
CA ASP A 193 10.61 17.77 -28.67
C ASP A 193 9.45 17.04 -29.36
N ASN A 194 9.63 16.65 -30.62
CA ASN A 194 8.65 15.90 -31.38
C ASN A 194 9.23 14.53 -31.80
N THR A 195 10.13 13.99 -30.96
CA THR A 195 10.64 12.62 -31.09
C THR A 195 9.53 11.60 -30.88
N LEU A 196 9.69 10.42 -31.48
CA LEU A 196 8.76 9.31 -31.33
C LEU A 196 8.59 8.89 -29.87
N ASP A 197 9.68 8.94 -29.10
CA ASP A 197 9.71 8.57 -27.69
C ASP A 197 8.89 9.55 -26.82
N GLU A 198 9.08 10.87 -26.99
CA GLU A 198 8.30 11.86 -26.25
C GLU A 198 6.83 11.90 -26.68
N ARG A 199 6.53 11.70 -27.97
CA ARG A 199 5.15 11.55 -28.43
C ARG A 199 4.46 10.35 -27.79
N LEU A 200 5.15 9.21 -27.73
CA LEU A 200 4.62 8.02 -27.09
C LEU A 200 4.42 8.28 -25.59
N ARG A 201 5.40 8.83 -24.89
CA ARG A 201 5.28 9.20 -23.47
C ARG A 201 4.08 10.11 -23.18
N LEU A 202 3.88 11.16 -23.97
CA LEU A 202 2.72 12.05 -23.82
C LEU A 202 1.38 11.32 -24.08
N LEU A 203 1.38 10.35 -24.99
CA LEU A 203 0.22 9.51 -25.27
C LEU A 203 -0.03 8.51 -24.13
N GLU A 204 1.03 7.90 -23.57
CA GLU A 204 0.97 6.98 -22.43
C GLU A 204 0.23 7.65 -21.26
N ASP A 205 0.63 8.88 -20.89
CA ASP A 205 0.01 9.62 -19.78
C ASP A 205 -1.47 9.98 -20.05
N ARG A 206 -1.79 10.40 -21.28
CA ARG A 206 -3.17 10.81 -21.64
C ARG A 206 -4.11 9.62 -21.78
N MET A 207 -3.64 8.52 -22.35
CA MET A 207 -4.45 7.33 -22.65
C MET A 207 -4.50 6.35 -21.47
N LEU A 208 -3.66 6.52 -20.44
CA LEU A 208 -3.62 5.64 -19.26
C LEU A 208 -5.01 5.37 -18.65
N PRO A 209 -5.92 6.36 -18.50
CA PRO A 209 -7.25 6.11 -17.97
C PRO A 209 -8.10 5.19 -18.85
N GLU A 210 -8.00 5.33 -20.18
CA GLU A 210 -8.72 4.52 -21.15
C GLU A 210 -8.14 3.10 -21.22
N ILE A 211 -6.82 2.97 -21.30
CA ILE A 211 -6.13 1.67 -21.28
C ILE A 211 -6.47 0.91 -20.00
N ARG A 212 -6.53 1.61 -18.85
CA ARG A 212 -6.94 1.01 -17.57
C ARG A 212 -8.39 0.53 -17.61
N HIS A 213 -9.29 1.30 -18.23
CA HIS A 213 -10.69 0.93 -18.38
C HIS A 213 -10.84 -0.33 -19.23
N ASP A 214 -10.13 -0.42 -20.34
CA ASP A 214 -10.22 -1.55 -21.28
C ASP A 214 -9.60 -2.82 -20.70
N LEU A 215 -8.45 -2.71 -20.01
CA LEU A 215 -7.75 -3.87 -19.44
C LEU A 215 -8.39 -4.39 -18.14
N PHE A 216 -8.87 -3.50 -17.28
CA PHE A 216 -9.31 -3.87 -15.92
C PHE A 216 -10.79 -3.61 -15.65
N GLY A 217 -11.52 -3.09 -16.63
CA GLY A 217 -12.95 -2.81 -16.56
C GLY A 217 -13.29 -1.45 -15.93
N ALA A 218 -14.56 -1.07 -16.13
CA ALA A 218 -15.14 0.13 -15.55
C ALA A 218 -15.20 0.05 -14.02
N ASN A 219 -15.02 1.20 -13.35
CA ASN A 219 -15.27 1.28 -11.93
C ASN A 219 -16.80 1.31 -11.67
N PRO A 220 -17.40 0.28 -11.03
CA PRO A 220 -18.85 0.24 -10.79
C PRO A 220 -19.35 1.36 -9.88
N ASN A 221 -18.46 1.98 -9.09
CA ASN A 221 -18.81 3.06 -8.19
C ASN A 221 -18.75 4.45 -8.86
N ARG A 222 -18.22 4.56 -10.09
CA ARG A 222 -18.16 5.83 -10.81
C ARG A 222 -19.53 6.12 -11.46
N LYS A 223 -20.26 7.08 -10.90
CA LYS A 223 -21.59 7.49 -11.40
C LYS A 223 -21.56 8.69 -12.36
N PHE A 224 -20.52 9.53 -12.28
CA PHE A 224 -20.41 10.75 -13.07
C PHE A 224 -19.12 10.74 -13.90
N TYR A 225 -19.24 11.19 -15.15
CA TYR A 225 -18.16 11.23 -16.15
C TYR A 225 -17.79 12.66 -16.58
N THR A 226 -18.53 13.64 -16.08
CA THR A 226 -18.23 15.09 -16.15
C THR A 226 -16.94 15.44 -15.45
#